data_AF-A0A2V9G8Q3-F1
#
_entry.id   AF-A0A2V9G8Q3-F1
#
_cell.length_a   1.000
_cell.length_b   1.000
_cell.length_c   1.000
_cell.angle_alpha   90.00
_cell.angle_beta   90.00
_cell.angle_gamma   90.00
#
_symmetry.space_group_name_H-M   'P 1'
#
loop_
_entity.id
_entity.type
_entity.pdbx_description
1 polymer ?
#
loop_
_entity_poly.entity_id
_entity_poly.type
_entity_poly.pdbx_seq_one_letter_code
_entity_poly.pdbx_strand_id
1 'polypeptide(L)'
;MYHLWWYTFKKDSDTRSDEWRARAGRSESRSGKLVGRFGRVFCLSNSAKPPRKHHYVPRFYLDGFCAPASMKSNGKRLLWVYEKGHEPRCSVPEAEAYQKDFYSFDKNGTRNVDTERWSAQLEKRIAQLITELVSSKREPAGAEKTCLAVFMGTMYTRTPLGRQLGDERFQTSHFAEAQESCCRRH
;
A
#
# COMPACT_ATOMS: atom_id res chain seq x y z
N MET A 1 5.98 -28.65 -8.00
CA MET A 1 4.76 -28.84 -8.80
C MET A 1 3.63 -28.13 -8.06
N TYR A 2 3.40 -26.86 -8.37
CA TYR A 2 2.49 -26.00 -7.60
C TYR A 2 1.06 -26.15 -8.15
N HIS A 3 0.17 -26.72 -7.36
CA HIS A 3 -1.27 -26.76 -7.66
C HIS A 3 -1.88 -25.39 -7.39
N LEU A 4 -2.34 -24.72 -8.46
CA LEU A 4 -3.24 -23.58 -8.37
C LEU A 4 -4.62 -24.07 -7.91
N TRP A 5 -5.12 -23.52 -6.81
CA TRP A 5 -6.50 -23.72 -6.37
C TRP A 5 -7.33 -22.49 -6.77
N TRP A 6 -8.04 -22.60 -7.90
CA TRP A 6 -9.13 -21.70 -8.26
C TRP A 6 -10.41 -22.28 -7.69
N TYR A 7 -11.02 -21.63 -6.70
CA TYR A 7 -12.40 -21.96 -6.31
C TYR A 7 -13.37 -21.04 -7.04
N THR A 8 -14.10 -21.61 -7.99
CA THR A 8 -15.28 -21.03 -8.61
C THR A 8 -16.49 -21.37 -7.73
N PHE A 9 -17.04 -20.38 -7.03
CA PHE A 9 -18.30 -20.58 -6.31
C PHE A 9 -19.48 -20.30 -7.24
N LYS A 10 -20.26 -21.35 -7.47
CA LYS A 10 -21.42 -21.44 -8.34
C LYS A 10 -22.61 -20.72 -7.69
N LYS A 11 -23.39 -20.03 -8.52
CA LYS A 11 -24.55 -19.22 -8.16
C LYS A 11 -25.77 -20.12 -8.00
N ASP A 12 -26.32 -20.23 -6.78
CA ASP A 12 -27.64 -20.82 -6.57
C ASP A 12 -28.67 -19.71 -6.34
N SER A 13 -29.66 -19.70 -7.23
CA SER A 13 -30.92 -19.02 -7.11
C SER A 13 -31.85 -19.84 -6.22
N ASP A 14 -32.42 -19.24 -5.18
CA ASP A 14 -33.87 -19.35 -4.98
C ASP A 14 -34.45 -18.30 -4.02
N THR A 15 -35.75 -18.16 -4.18
CA THR A 15 -36.70 -17.14 -3.78
C THR A 15 -37.20 -17.25 -2.32
N ARG A 16 -37.50 -16.08 -1.71
CA ARG A 16 -38.57 -15.78 -0.72
C ARG A 16 -38.23 -14.44 -0.05
N SER A 17 -38.86 -13.36 -0.50
CA SER A 17 -40.02 -12.74 0.18
C SER A 17 -39.69 -12.41 1.64
N ASP A 18 -39.48 -11.12 1.94
CA ASP A 18 -40.14 -10.47 3.06
C ASP A 18 -40.07 -8.94 2.91
N GLU A 19 -41.27 -8.36 2.84
CA GLU A 19 -41.56 -6.95 2.92
C GLU A 19 -41.05 -6.36 4.23
N TRP A 20 -40.28 -5.27 4.17
CA TRP A 20 -40.29 -4.27 5.23
C TRP A 20 -40.41 -2.86 4.63
N ARG A 21 -41.60 -2.29 4.84
CA ARG A 21 -42.01 -0.95 4.46
C ARG A 21 -41.61 0.02 5.59
N ALA A 22 -40.99 1.14 5.19
CA ALA A 22 -40.94 2.46 5.86
C ALA A 22 -40.15 2.66 7.18
N ARG A 23 -39.07 3.46 7.09
CA ARG A 23 -39.03 4.81 7.70
C ARG A 23 -37.90 5.66 7.11
N ALA A 24 -38.26 6.60 6.25
CA ALA A 24 -37.37 7.65 5.77
C ALA A 24 -37.11 8.67 6.88
N GLY A 25 -35.86 8.76 7.33
CA GLY A 25 -35.33 9.88 8.12
C GLY A 25 -34.33 10.64 7.26
N ARG A 26 -34.76 11.77 6.70
CA ARG A 26 -33.92 12.77 6.02
C ARG A 26 -32.98 13.41 7.06
N SER A 27 -31.67 13.32 6.86
CA SER A 27 -30.72 14.31 7.42
C SER A 27 -30.07 15.07 6.28
N GLU A 28 -30.64 16.23 6.04
CA GLU A 28 -30.27 17.23 5.05
C GLU A 28 -28.96 17.91 5.49
N SER A 29 -27.85 17.60 4.81
CA SER A 29 -26.56 18.23 5.11
C SER A 29 -26.52 19.59 4.42
N ARG A 30 -26.68 20.65 5.23
CA ARG A 30 -26.71 22.05 4.80
C ARG A 30 -25.40 22.44 4.11
N SER A 31 -25.47 22.72 2.81
CA SER A 31 -24.44 23.46 2.09
C SER A 31 -24.47 24.93 2.52
N GLY A 32 -23.61 25.30 3.47
CA GLY A 32 -23.37 26.70 3.80
C GLY A 32 -22.50 27.36 2.74
N LYS A 33 -23.09 28.19 1.88
CA LYS A 33 -22.36 29.14 1.02
C LYS A 33 -21.76 30.22 1.92
N LEU A 34 -20.44 30.27 2.04
CA LEU A 34 -19.74 31.43 2.59
C LEU A 34 -19.25 32.30 1.42
N VAL A 35 -20.01 33.36 1.14
CA VAL A 35 -19.53 34.51 0.38
C VAL A 35 -18.72 35.36 1.36
N GLY A 36 -17.40 35.39 1.18
CA GLY A 36 -16.46 36.12 2.00
C GLY A 36 -15.39 36.79 1.13
N ARG A 37 -15.26 38.09 1.31
CA ARG A 37 -14.57 39.08 0.49
C ARG A 37 -13.07 39.14 0.82
N PHE A 38 -12.24 39.32 -0.21
CA PHE A 38 -10.81 39.68 -0.21
C PHE A 38 -9.76 38.69 0.35
N GLY A 39 -8.94 38.19 -0.58
CA GLY A 39 -7.48 38.30 -0.50
C GLY A 39 -6.78 37.68 0.70
N ARG A 40 -6.65 36.34 0.69
CA ARG A 40 -5.51 35.64 1.29
C ARG A 40 -5.43 34.24 0.69
N VAL A 41 -4.38 33.97 -0.08
CA VAL A 41 -4.02 32.61 -0.48
C VAL A 41 -3.63 31.90 0.81
N PHE A 42 -4.50 31.01 1.31
CA PHE A 42 -4.15 30.13 2.41
C PHE A 42 -3.23 29.05 1.85
N CYS A 43 -1.92 29.27 1.93
CA CYS A 43 -0.93 28.20 1.79
C CYS A 43 -1.09 27.27 2.99
N LEU A 44 -2.00 26.30 2.88
CA LEU A 44 -2.09 25.17 3.81
C LEU A 44 -0.82 24.32 3.62
N SER A 45 0.28 24.70 4.27
CA SER A 45 1.39 23.80 4.50
C SER A 45 0.91 22.75 5.49
N ASN A 46 0.39 21.64 4.96
CA ASN A 46 -0.01 20.51 5.79
C ASN A 46 1.27 19.89 6.36
N SER A 47 1.70 20.31 7.54
CA SER A 47 2.82 19.75 8.30
C SER A 47 2.45 18.39 8.91
N ALA A 48 1.83 17.53 8.10
CA ALA A 48 1.58 16.15 8.48
C ALA A 48 2.94 15.47 8.73
N LYS A 49 3.15 15.00 9.96
CA LYS A 49 4.33 14.19 10.30
C LYS A 49 4.43 13.05 9.28
N PRO A 50 5.63 12.75 8.75
CA PRO A 50 5.75 11.71 7.74
C PRO A 50 5.27 10.37 8.32
N PRO A 51 4.51 9.57 7.54
CA PRO A 51 4.02 8.27 8.00
C PRO A 51 5.20 7.43 8.47
N ARG A 52 4.98 6.66 9.55
CA ARG A 52 6.01 5.78 10.13
C ARG A 52 5.82 4.33 9.77
N LYS A 53 4.61 3.93 9.36
CA LYS A 53 4.31 2.57 8.93
C LYS A 53 4.61 2.49 7.44
N HIS A 54 5.75 1.90 7.10
CA HIS A 54 6.16 1.75 5.71
C HIS A 54 5.82 0.33 5.27
N HIS A 55 4.94 0.24 4.28
CA HIS A 55 4.48 -1.04 3.76
C HIS A 55 5.54 -1.64 2.83
N TYR A 56 5.88 -2.90 3.06
CA TYR A 56 6.71 -3.69 2.13
C TYR A 56 5.86 -4.49 1.15
N VAL A 57 4.58 -4.72 1.46
CA VAL A 57 3.55 -5.11 0.48
C VAL A 57 2.57 -3.95 0.29
N PRO A 58 2.37 -3.42 -0.93
CA PRO A 58 1.49 -2.29 -1.19
C PRO A 58 0.06 -2.53 -0.70
N ARG A 59 -0.54 -1.51 -0.07
CA ARG A 59 -1.91 -1.61 0.46
C ARG A 59 -2.94 -1.89 -0.64
N PHE A 60 -2.79 -1.26 -1.81
CA PHE A 60 -3.71 -1.47 -2.92
C PHE A 60 -3.71 -2.94 -3.41
N TYR A 61 -2.58 -3.64 -3.25
CA TYR A 61 -2.47 -5.05 -3.60
C TYR A 61 -3.21 -5.92 -2.58
N LEU A 62 -3.03 -5.63 -1.28
CA LEU A 62 -3.76 -6.31 -0.19
C LEU A 62 -5.27 -6.07 -0.25
N ASP A 63 -5.70 -4.89 -0.69
CA ASP A 63 -7.12 -4.57 -0.93
C ASP A 63 -7.79 -5.56 -1.90
N GLY A 64 -7.04 -6.12 -2.85
CA GLY A 64 -7.54 -7.12 -3.81
C GLY A 64 -7.88 -8.49 -3.20
N PHE A 65 -7.39 -8.77 -1.99
CA PHE A 65 -7.67 -10.01 -1.25
C PHE A 65 -8.75 -9.84 -0.18
N CYS A 66 -9.30 -8.64 -0.04
CA CYS A 66 -10.31 -8.39 0.97
C CYS A 66 -11.64 -9.09 0.61
N ALA A 67 -12.31 -9.62 1.63
CA ALA A 67 -13.62 -10.25 1.48
C ALA A 67 -14.64 -9.26 0.86
N PRO A 68 -15.61 -9.76 0.07
CA PRO A 68 -16.62 -8.94 -0.57
C PRO A 68 -17.44 -8.15 0.47
N ALA A 69 -18.01 -7.03 0.00
CA ALA A 69 -18.70 -6.07 0.88
C ALA A 69 -19.86 -6.67 1.68
N SER A 70 -20.43 -7.79 1.22
CA SER A 70 -21.46 -8.56 1.90
C SER A 70 -21.01 -9.17 3.23
N MET A 71 -19.71 -9.35 3.46
CA MET A 71 -19.14 -9.87 4.72
C MET A 71 -18.74 -8.75 5.71
N LYS A 72 -19.09 -7.50 5.42
CA LYS A 72 -18.72 -6.34 6.26
C LYS A 72 -19.76 -6.12 7.36
N SER A 73 -19.44 -6.48 8.60
CA SER A 73 -20.26 -6.05 9.76
C SER A 73 -20.12 -4.54 10.04
N ASN A 74 -18.93 -3.97 9.79
CA ASN A 74 -18.55 -2.61 10.21
C ASN A 74 -18.00 -1.73 9.07
N GLY A 75 -18.31 -2.05 7.80
CA GLY A 75 -17.83 -1.29 6.63
C GLY A 75 -16.33 -1.42 6.29
N LYS A 76 -15.53 -2.05 7.14
CA LYS A 76 -14.08 -2.26 6.94
C LYS A 76 -13.82 -3.38 5.93
N ARG A 77 -12.77 -3.22 5.10
CA ARG A 77 -12.28 -4.27 4.20
C ARG A 77 -11.38 -5.21 5.02
N LEU A 78 -11.77 -6.47 5.12
CA LEU A 78 -11.09 -7.48 5.92
C LEU A 78 -10.38 -8.50 5.04
N LEU A 79 -9.17 -8.89 5.42
CA LEU A 79 -8.42 -9.99 4.81
C LEU A 79 -8.06 -11.04 5.88
N TRP A 80 -7.95 -12.29 5.46
CA TRP A 80 -7.48 -13.37 6.31
C TRP A 80 -5.96 -13.45 6.25
N VAL A 81 -5.33 -13.42 7.42
CA VAL A 81 -3.88 -13.54 7.60
C VAL A 81 -3.58 -14.91 8.18
N TYR A 82 -2.62 -15.59 7.55
CA TYR A 82 -2.06 -16.83 8.06
C TYR A 82 -0.59 -16.61 8.39
N GLU A 83 -0.20 -17.00 9.59
CA GLU A 83 1.18 -16.96 10.07
C GLU A 83 1.52 -18.36 10.60
N LYS A 84 2.71 -18.86 10.25
CA LYS A 84 3.11 -20.22 10.65
C LYS A 84 3.16 -20.31 12.19
N GLY A 85 2.43 -21.26 12.76
CA GLY A 85 2.36 -21.47 14.20
C GLY A 85 1.28 -20.65 14.91
N HIS A 86 0.44 -19.93 14.16
CA HIS A 86 -0.68 -19.15 14.69
C HIS A 86 -1.99 -19.54 14.00
N GLU A 87 -3.09 -19.43 14.75
CA GLU A 87 -4.43 -19.58 14.19
C GLU A 87 -4.70 -18.47 13.15
N PRO A 88 -5.38 -18.77 12.02
CA PRO A 88 -5.78 -17.76 11.05
C PRO A 88 -6.59 -16.63 11.70
N ARG A 89 -6.28 -15.38 11.34
CA ARG A 89 -6.93 -14.20 11.91
C ARG A 89 -7.42 -13.24 10.83
N CYS A 90 -8.48 -12.50 11.14
CA CYS A 90 -8.91 -11.38 10.31
C CYS A 90 -8.06 -10.13 10.60
N SER A 91 -7.74 -9.36 9.57
CA SER A 91 -7.08 -8.06 9.69
C SER A 91 -7.52 -7.08 8.60
N VAL A 92 -6.99 -5.86 8.66
CA VAL A 92 -7.18 -4.82 7.65
C VAL A 92 -5.86 -4.55 6.90
N PRO A 93 -5.89 -4.20 5.60
CA PRO A 93 -4.68 -3.91 4.82
C PRO A 93 -3.71 -2.91 5.46
N GLU A 94 -4.24 -1.90 6.18
CA GLU A 94 -3.42 -0.88 6.85
C GLU A 94 -2.63 -1.41 8.05
N ALA A 95 -3.02 -2.55 8.60
CA ALA A 95 -2.42 -3.16 9.78
C ALA A 95 -1.42 -4.28 9.43
N GLU A 96 -1.30 -4.66 8.16
CA GLU A 96 -0.47 -5.79 7.73
C GLU A 96 0.68 -5.34 6.84
N ALA A 97 1.70 -6.21 6.75
CA ALA A 97 2.83 -6.08 5.83
C ALA A 97 3.55 -4.72 5.85
N TYR A 98 3.74 -4.18 7.05
CA TYR A 98 4.50 -2.95 7.27
C TYR A 98 5.60 -3.15 8.32
N GLN A 99 6.63 -2.32 8.25
CA GLN A 99 7.59 -2.13 9.32
C GLN A 99 7.73 -0.64 9.63
N LYS A 100 8.03 -0.34 10.89
CA LYS A 100 8.16 1.05 11.34
C LYS A 100 9.48 1.65 10.83
N ASP A 101 9.41 2.83 10.22
CA ASP A 101 10.55 3.60 9.71
C ASP A 101 11.45 2.79 8.73
N PHE A 102 10.87 1.81 8.02
CA PHE A 102 11.62 0.80 7.26
C PHE A 102 12.50 1.35 6.13
N TYR A 103 12.08 2.45 5.49
CA TYR A 103 12.84 3.13 4.43
C TYR A 103 13.42 4.46 4.89
N SER A 104 13.41 4.71 6.20
CA SER A 104 13.91 5.95 6.76
C SER A 104 15.34 5.78 7.24
N PHE A 105 16.15 6.80 6.97
CA PHE A 105 17.49 6.96 7.50
C PHE A 105 17.67 8.41 7.96
N ASP A 106 18.61 8.63 8.89
CA ASP A 106 18.95 9.99 9.30
C ASP A 106 19.80 10.66 8.22
N LYS A 107 19.44 11.90 7.89
CA LYS A 107 20.21 12.77 7.00
C LYS A 107 20.32 14.13 7.67
N ASN A 108 21.48 14.40 8.27
CA ASN A 108 21.79 15.64 8.99
C ASN A 108 20.79 15.95 10.12
N GLY A 109 20.45 14.95 10.94
CA GLY A 109 19.51 15.09 12.06
C GLY A 109 18.04 15.19 11.63
N THR A 110 17.76 15.04 10.33
CA THR A 110 16.40 15.00 9.79
C THR A 110 16.13 13.62 9.19
N ARG A 111 15.01 13.00 9.57
CA ARG A 111 14.58 11.73 8.99
C ARG A 111 14.25 11.89 7.52
N ASN A 112 15.01 11.24 6.65
CA ASN A 112 14.72 11.15 5.23
C ASN A 112 13.56 10.17 4.98
N VAL A 113 12.65 10.55 4.09
CA VAL A 113 11.46 9.76 3.69
C VAL A 113 11.26 9.74 2.18
N ASP A 114 12.30 10.04 1.41
CA ASP A 114 12.20 10.22 -0.04
C ASP A 114 11.86 8.90 -0.73
N THR A 115 12.46 7.79 -0.28
CA THR A 115 12.17 6.44 -0.77
C THR A 115 10.71 6.05 -0.53
N GLU A 116 10.15 6.37 0.65
CA GLU A 116 8.74 6.13 0.96
C GLU A 116 7.83 7.00 0.08
N ARG A 117 8.17 8.28 -0.10
CA ARG A 117 7.42 9.20 -0.95
C ARG A 117 7.40 8.76 -2.41
N TRP A 118 8.55 8.34 -2.94
CA TRP A 118 8.67 7.83 -4.31
C TRP A 118 7.87 6.54 -4.49
N SER A 119 7.98 5.61 -3.53
CA SER A 119 7.22 4.35 -3.52
C SER A 119 5.72 4.61 -3.51
N ALA A 120 5.23 5.54 -2.69
CA ALA A 120 3.82 5.91 -2.64
C ALA A 120 3.30 6.48 -3.97
N GLN A 121 4.11 7.26 -4.69
CA GLN A 121 3.75 7.79 -6.01
C GLN A 121 3.68 6.69 -7.07
N LEU A 122 4.67 5.78 -7.07
CA LEU A 122 4.70 4.62 -7.96
C LEU A 122 3.47 3.72 -7.72
N GLU A 123 3.20 3.40 -6.45
CA GLU A 123 2.04 2.57 -6.06
C GLU A 123 0.72 3.20 -6.47
N LYS A 124 0.55 4.51 -6.29
CA LYS A 124 -0.66 5.22 -6.73
C LYS A 124 -0.87 5.08 -8.24
N ARG A 125 0.19 5.25 -9.03
CA ARG A 125 0.12 5.13 -10.49
C ARG A 125 -0.20 3.70 -10.93
N ILE A 126 0.43 2.71 -10.30
CA ILE A 126 0.23 1.29 -10.60
C ILE A 126 -1.16 0.82 -10.20
N ALA A 127 -1.69 1.27 -9.05
CA ALA A 127 -3.05 0.94 -8.63
C ALA A 127 -4.09 1.37 -9.68
N GLN A 128 -3.93 2.59 -10.23
CA GLN A 128 -4.79 3.10 -11.30
C GLN A 128 -4.64 2.27 -12.58
N LEU A 129 -3.40 2.02 -13.01
CA LEU A 129 -3.10 1.27 -14.23
C LEU A 129 -3.65 -0.16 -14.16
N ILE A 130 -3.42 -0.89 -13.06
CA ILE A 130 -3.93 -2.27 -12.92
C ILE A 130 -5.45 -2.29 -12.92
N THR A 131 -6.10 -1.34 -12.22
CA THR A 131 -7.57 -1.25 -12.21
C THR A 131 -8.11 -1.05 -13.63
N GLU A 132 -7.48 -0.17 -14.40
CA GLU A 132 -7.86 0.11 -15.78
C GLU A 132 -7.62 -1.08 -16.73
N LEU A 133 -6.45 -1.73 -16.64
CA LEU A 133 -6.14 -2.94 -17.43
C LEU A 133 -7.12 -4.08 -17.17
N VAL A 134 -7.44 -4.35 -15.89
CA VAL A 134 -8.36 -5.42 -15.50
C VAL A 134 -9.78 -5.13 -15.95
N SER A 135 -10.25 -3.90 -15.79
CA SER A 135 -11.61 -3.50 -16.19
C SER A 135 -11.80 -3.48 -17.71
N SER A 136 -10.78 -3.05 -18.47
CA SER A 136 -10.80 -3.03 -19.94
C SER A 136 -10.40 -4.36 -20.59
N LYS A 137 -9.89 -5.32 -19.81
CA LYS A 137 -9.39 -6.63 -20.29
C LYS A 137 -8.35 -6.50 -21.41
N ARG A 138 -7.47 -5.52 -21.30
CA ARG A 138 -6.41 -5.26 -22.29
C ARG A 138 -5.04 -5.57 -21.72
N GLU A 139 -4.11 -5.86 -22.61
CA GLU A 139 -2.69 -5.97 -22.28
C GLU A 139 -2.05 -4.58 -22.11
N PRO A 140 -1.05 -4.44 -21.23
CA PRO A 140 -0.28 -3.20 -21.11
C PRO A 140 0.57 -2.97 -22.36
N ALA A 141 0.74 -1.72 -22.78
CA ALA A 141 1.52 -1.33 -23.95
C ALA A 141 2.56 -0.23 -23.66
N GLY A 142 3.67 -0.24 -24.40
CA GLY A 142 4.70 0.80 -24.35
C GLY A 142 5.15 1.17 -22.93
N ALA A 143 4.92 2.42 -22.54
CA ALA A 143 5.31 2.96 -21.23
C ALA A 143 4.65 2.27 -20.04
N GLU A 144 3.49 1.63 -20.23
CA GLU A 144 2.79 0.89 -19.18
C GLU A 144 3.56 -0.37 -18.78
N LYS A 145 4.11 -1.09 -19.77
CA LYS A 145 4.99 -2.24 -19.53
C LYS A 145 6.22 -1.82 -18.74
N THR A 146 6.83 -0.69 -19.11
CA THR A 146 7.97 -0.13 -18.35
C THR A 146 7.56 0.21 -16.93
N CYS A 147 6.40 0.84 -16.72
CA CYS A 147 5.92 1.18 -15.38
C CYS A 147 5.69 -0.06 -14.52
N LEU A 148 5.05 -1.10 -15.08
CA LEU A 148 4.84 -2.39 -14.41
C LEU A 148 6.17 -3.10 -14.11
N ALA A 149 7.12 -3.09 -15.05
CA ALA A 149 8.44 -3.69 -14.85
C ALA A 149 9.22 -3.01 -13.72
N VAL A 150 9.22 -1.67 -13.68
CA VAL A 150 9.81 -0.90 -12.57
C VAL A 150 9.14 -1.25 -11.25
N PHE A 151 7.81 -1.36 -11.23
CA PHE A 151 7.07 -1.77 -10.03
C PHE A 151 7.45 -3.18 -9.58
N MET A 152 7.48 -4.16 -10.48
CA MET A 152 7.88 -5.53 -10.15
C MET A 152 9.32 -5.61 -9.62
N GLY A 153 10.26 -4.92 -10.28
CA GLY A 153 11.65 -4.84 -9.82
C GLY A 153 11.78 -4.18 -8.44
N THR A 154 11.00 -3.14 -8.20
CA THR A 154 10.92 -2.46 -6.91
C THR A 154 10.34 -3.38 -5.82
N MET A 155 9.31 -4.16 -6.14
CA MET A 155 8.71 -5.12 -5.21
C MET A 155 9.68 -6.25 -4.83
N TYR A 156 10.50 -6.69 -5.78
CA TYR A 156 11.50 -7.73 -5.54
C TYR A 156 12.54 -7.31 -4.49
N THR A 157 12.99 -6.06 -4.52
CA THR A 157 14.02 -5.55 -3.60
C THR A 157 13.47 -5.06 -2.26
N ARG A 158 12.15 -4.86 -2.15
CA ARG A 158 11.49 -4.28 -0.96
C ARG A 158 11.10 -5.29 0.12
N THR A 159 11.42 -6.57 -0.04
CA THR A 159 11.17 -7.57 1.01
C THR A 159 12.12 -7.39 2.20
N PRO A 160 11.71 -7.74 3.43
CA PRO A 160 12.59 -7.66 4.61
C PRO A 160 13.94 -8.37 4.41
N LEU A 161 13.91 -9.55 3.78
CA LEU A 161 15.13 -10.29 3.43
C LEU A 161 15.98 -9.54 2.39
N GLY A 162 15.35 -8.97 1.36
CA GLY A 162 16.06 -8.14 0.37
C GLY A 162 16.76 -6.94 1.02
N ARG A 163 16.14 -6.33 2.02
CA ARG A 163 16.77 -5.24 2.79
C ARG A 163 17.91 -5.73 3.67
N GLN A 164 17.74 -6.83 4.40
CA GLN A 164 18.82 -7.42 5.22
C GLN A 164 20.08 -7.71 4.38
N LEU A 165 19.91 -8.34 3.22
CA LEU A 165 21.01 -8.64 2.30
C LEU A 165 21.67 -7.37 1.74
N GLY A 166 20.89 -6.31 1.49
CA GLY A 166 21.42 -5.02 1.06
C GLY A 166 22.23 -4.34 2.16
N ASP A 167 21.71 -4.32 3.38
CA ASP A 167 22.36 -3.71 4.55
C ASP A 167 23.69 -4.43 4.88
N GLU A 168 23.71 -5.77 4.86
CA GLU A 168 24.92 -6.57 5.07
C GLU A 168 26.02 -6.24 4.05
N ARG A 169 25.67 -6.19 2.76
CA ARG A 169 26.63 -5.85 1.70
C ARG A 169 27.18 -4.44 1.85
N PHE A 170 26.33 -3.48 2.17
CA PHE A 170 26.72 -2.08 2.34
C PHE A 170 27.64 -1.87 3.56
N GLN A 171 27.39 -2.59 4.66
CA GLN A 171 28.28 -2.60 5.81
C GLN A 171 29.65 -3.15 5.43
N THR A 172 29.71 -4.31 4.76
CA THR A 172 30.99 -4.91 4.36
C THR A 172 31.81 -4.03 3.42
N SER A 173 31.18 -3.32 2.47
CA SER A 173 31.90 -2.40 1.58
C SER A 173 32.45 -1.18 2.31
N HIS A 174 31.70 -0.61 3.27
CA HIS A 174 32.19 0.53 4.05
C HIS A 174 33.35 0.18 4.98
N PHE A 175 33.34 -1.02 5.58
CA PHE A 175 34.47 -1.48 6.39
C PHE A 175 35.72 -1.72 5.53
N ALA A 176 35.55 -2.27 4.32
CA ALA A 176 36.65 -2.47 3.37
C ALA A 176 37.28 -1.13 2.91
N GLU A 177 36.46 -0.16 2.52
CA GLU A 177 36.94 1.18 2.14
C GLU A 177 37.60 1.93 3.30
N ALA A 178 37.07 1.79 4.52
CA ALA A 178 37.65 2.37 5.72
C ALA A 178 39.03 1.76 6.06
N GLN A 179 39.18 0.44 5.92
CA GLN A 179 40.48 -0.23 6.08
C GLN A 179 41.48 0.20 5.00
N GLU A 180 41.08 0.28 3.74
CA GLU A 180 41.97 0.75 2.67
C GLU A 180 42.38 2.23 2.85
N SER A 181 41.49 3.09 3.33
CA SER A 181 41.81 4.49 3.65
C SER A 181 42.78 4.63 4.82
N CYS A 182 42.73 3.70 5.78
CA CYS A 182 43.68 3.65 6.89
C CYS A 182 45.05 3.13 6.43
N CYS A 183 45.09 2.08 5.60
CA CYS A 183 46.33 1.50 5.08
C CYS A 183 47.07 2.41 4.09
N ARG A 184 46.40 3.28 3.33
CA ARG A 184 47.06 4.23 2.40
C ARG A 184 47.67 5.47 3.07
N ARG A 185 47.50 5.64 4.39
CA ARG A 185 48.06 6.77 5.15
C ARG A 185 49.34 6.43 5.92
N HIS A 186 49.85 5.22 5.74
CA HIS A 186 51.16 4.76 6.23
C HIS A 186 52.10 4.52 5.05
#